data_AF-A0A5C8C4H5-F1
#
_entry.id   AF-A0A5C8C4H5-F1
#
_cell.length_a   1.000
_cell.length_b   1.000
_cell.length_c   1.000
_cell.angle_alpha   90.00
_cell.angle_beta   90.00
_cell.angle_gamma   90.00
#
_symmetry.space_group_name_H-M   'P 1'
#
loop_
_entity.id
_entity.type
_entity.pdbx_description
1 polymer ?
#
loop_
_entity_poly.entity_id
_entity_poly.type
_entity_poly.pdbx_seq_one_letter_code
_entity_poly.pdbx_strand_id
1 'polypeptide(L)'
;MIESTLADADQKMAKATEHARDEFAAIRTGRAHPAMFSQIVADYYGTPTPLQQLAGFQVPEPRTVIISPYDQGAKGAIEKAIRESHLGVNPSDDGKVLRVNLPE
;
A
#
# COMPACT_ATOMS: atom_id res chain seq x y z
N MET A 1 -17.80 -11.84 38.43
CA MET A 1 -18.38 -12.71 37.39
C MET A 1 -19.19 -11.93 36.35
N ILE A 2 -20.01 -10.92 36.73
CA ILE A 2 -20.70 -10.08 35.72
C ILE A 2 -19.73 -9.07 35.09
N GLU A 3 -18.92 -8.41 35.90
CA GLU A 3 -17.95 -7.40 35.45
C GLU A 3 -16.89 -7.95 34.48
N SER A 4 -16.38 -9.16 34.76
CA SER A 4 -15.44 -9.86 33.87
C SER A 4 -16.07 -10.23 32.53
N THR A 5 -17.37 -10.56 32.52
CA THR A 5 -18.09 -10.91 31.29
C THR A 5 -18.37 -9.66 30.45
N LEU A 6 -18.64 -8.53 31.09
CA LEU A 6 -18.77 -7.23 30.40
C LEU A 6 -17.44 -6.81 29.76
N ALA A 7 -16.34 -6.90 30.52
CA ALA A 7 -15.01 -6.55 30.02
C ALA A 7 -14.58 -7.44 28.83
N ASP A 8 -14.84 -8.74 28.90
CA ASP A 8 -14.58 -9.66 27.79
C ASP A 8 -15.43 -9.35 26.55
N ALA A 9 -16.69 -8.94 26.75
CA ALA A 9 -17.58 -8.56 25.66
C ALA A 9 -17.09 -7.27 24.97
N ASP A 10 -16.74 -6.24 25.74
CA ASP A 10 -16.20 -4.98 25.21
C ASP A 10 -14.90 -5.22 24.42
N GLN A 11 -14.01 -6.05 24.93
CA GLN A 11 -12.76 -6.38 24.25
C GLN A 11 -12.99 -7.11 22.92
N LYS A 12 -13.97 -8.03 22.87
CA LYS A 12 -14.36 -8.72 21.64
C LYS A 12 -15.02 -7.79 20.63
N MET A 13 -15.88 -6.87 21.08
CA MET A 13 -16.51 -5.87 20.22
C MET A 13 -15.47 -4.92 19.63
N ALA A 14 -14.54 -4.41 20.44
CA ALA A 14 -13.45 -3.56 19.96
C ALA A 14 -12.63 -4.27 18.87
N LYS A 15 -12.24 -5.52 19.11
CA LYS A 15 -11.47 -6.32 18.16
C LYS A 15 -12.23 -6.61 16.86
N ALA A 16 -13.54 -6.87 16.94
CA ALA A 16 -14.38 -7.05 15.75
C ALA A 16 -14.46 -5.77 14.91
N THR A 17 -14.52 -4.61 15.58
CA THR A 17 -14.59 -3.31 14.91
C THR A 17 -13.25 -2.93 14.24
N GLU A 18 -12.12 -3.25 14.89
CA GLU A 18 -10.80 -3.12 14.27
C GLU A 18 -10.66 -4.03 13.05
N HIS A 19 -11.04 -5.30 13.16
CA HIS A 19 -10.95 -6.23 12.05
C HIS A 19 -11.80 -5.78 10.85
N ALA A 20 -13.01 -5.28 11.09
CA ALA A 20 -13.85 -4.71 10.05
C ALA A 20 -13.22 -3.47 9.40
N ARG A 21 -12.56 -2.60 10.18
CA ARG A 21 -11.81 -1.46 9.63
C ARG A 21 -10.66 -1.90 8.73
N ASP A 22 -9.92 -2.91 9.14
CA ASP A 22 -8.80 -3.44 8.36
C ASP A 22 -9.28 -4.06 7.04
N GLU A 23 -10.40 -4.80 7.06
CA GLU A 23 -11.03 -5.31 5.83
C GLU A 23 -11.51 -4.18 4.92
N PHE A 24 -12.14 -3.14 5.45
CA PHE A 24 -12.54 -1.97 4.64
C PHE A 24 -11.33 -1.21 4.09
N ALA A 25 -10.20 -1.16 4.79
CA ALA A 25 -8.96 -0.57 4.28
C ALA A 25 -8.37 -1.39 3.11
N ALA A 26 -8.64 -2.70 3.07
CA ALA A 26 -8.23 -3.57 1.97
C ALA A 26 -9.14 -3.45 0.73
N ILE A 27 -10.37 -2.94 0.88
CA ILE A 27 -11.30 -2.75 -0.24
C ILE A 27 -10.84 -1.59 -1.12
N ARG A 28 -10.60 -1.88 -2.41
CA ARG A 28 -10.30 -0.87 -3.44
C ARG A 28 -11.49 0.06 -3.64
N THR A 29 -11.46 1.23 -3.03
CA THR A 29 -12.48 2.29 -3.17
C THR A 29 -12.28 3.18 -4.41
N GLY A 30 -11.36 2.81 -5.31
CA GLY A 30 -10.94 3.66 -6.43
C GLY A 30 -10.12 4.89 -6.02
N ARG A 31 -9.97 5.13 -4.70
CA ARG A 31 -9.07 6.13 -4.13
C ARG A 31 -7.69 5.52 -3.92
N ALA A 32 -6.68 6.25 -4.34
CA ALA A 32 -5.31 5.86 -4.19
C ALA A 32 -4.91 5.92 -2.71
N HIS A 33 -4.38 4.81 -2.18
CA HIS A 33 -3.87 4.74 -0.82
C HIS A 33 -2.51 4.05 -0.80
N PRO A 34 -1.51 4.55 -0.03
CA PRO A 34 -0.18 3.93 0.04
C PRO A 34 -0.20 2.45 0.45
N ALA A 35 -1.17 2.03 1.27
CA ALA A 35 -1.31 0.63 1.69
C ALA A 35 -1.55 -0.33 0.51
N MET A 36 -2.04 0.13 -0.65
CA MET A 36 -2.20 -0.71 -1.84
C MET A 36 -0.88 -1.26 -2.37
N PHE A 37 0.24 -0.59 -2.09
CA PHE A 37 1.59 -1.00 -2.52
C PHE A 37 2.31 -1.85 -1.46
N SER A 38 1.69 -2.08 -0.30
CA SER A 38 2.29 -2.82 0.83
C SER A 38 2.61 -4.28 0.51
N GLN A 39 1.79 -4.91 -0.33
CA GLN A 39 1.97 -6.31 -0.73
C GLN A 39 2.90 -6.49 -1.92
N ILE A 40 3.44 -5.40 -2.49
CA ILE A 40 4.33 -5.45 -3.64
C ILE A 40 5.77 -5.56 -3.16
N VAL A 41 6.46 -6.55 -3.70
CA VAL A 41 7.87 -6.82 -3.44
C VAL A 41 8.65 -6.56 -4.71
N ALA A 42 9.69 -5.74 -4.62
CA ALA A 42 10.61 -5.48 -5.71
C ALA A 42 11.94 -6.20 -5.47
N ASP A 43 12.56 -6.66 -6.54
CA ASP A 43 13.90 -7.23 -6.47
C ASP A 43 14.93 -6.10 -6.38
N TYR A 44 15.49 -5.91 -5.19
CA TYR A 44 16.54 -4.93 -4.95
C TYR A 44 17.87 -5.67 -4.78
N TYR A 45 18.71 -5.59 -5.83
CA TYR A 45 20.02 -6.26 -5.87
C TYR A 45 19.99 -7.77 -5.54
N GLY A 46 18.98 -8.50 -6.02
CA GLY A 46 18.82 -9.94 -5.79
C GLY A 46 18.06 -10.30 -4.52
N THR A 47 17.61 -9.31 -3.74
CA THR A 47 16.86 -9.54 -2.50
C THR A 47 15.42 -9.02 -2.65
N PRO A 48 14.40 -9.89 -2.45
CA PRO A 48 13.00 -9.48 -2.45
C PRO A 48 12.73 -8.53 -1.28
N THR A 49 12.50 -7.25 -1.59
CA THR A 49 12.31 -6.20 -0.59
C THR A 49 10.94 -5.53 -0.75
N PRO A 50 10.18 -5.31 0.34
CA PRO A 50 8.89 -4.61 0.25
C PRO A 50 9.04 -3.18 -0.28
N LEU A 51 8.11 -2.77 -1.15
CA LEU A 51 8.15 -1.44 -1.78
C LEU A 51 8.14 -0.29 -0.76
N GLN A 52 7.48 -0.49 0.38
CA GLN A 52 7.41 0.47 1.50
C GLN A 52 8.76 0.85 2.09
N GLN A 53 9.77 -0.02 1.95
CA GLN A 53 11.12 0.24 2.46
C GLN A 53 12.01 0.94 1.43
N LEU A 54 11.64 0.88 0.14
CA LEU A 54 12.46 1.38 -0.96
C LEU A 54 12.02 2.78 -1.45
N ALA A 55 10.80 3.19 -1.14
CA ALA A 55 10.25 4.46 -1.61
C ALA A 55 9.27 5.10 -0.63
N GLY A 56 9.18 6.44 -0.69
CA GLY A 56 8.11 7.21 -0.06
C GLY A 56 6.89 7.33 -0.98
N PHE A 57 5.69 7.29 -0.39
CA PHE A 57 4.41 7.38 -1.12
C PHE A 57 3.69 8.67 -0.76
N GLN A 58 3.26 9.43 -1.77
CA GLN A 58 2.43 10.62 -1.61
C GLN A 58 1.21 10.53 -2.52
N VAL A 59 0.06 10.96 -2.02
CA VAL A 59 -1.20 10.97 -2.75
C VAL A 59 -1.64 12.43 -2.90
N PRO A 60 -1.15 13.16 -3.92
CA PRO A 60 -1.56 14.55 -4.15
C PRO A 60 -3.01 14.65 -4.64
N GLU A 61 -3.46 13.70 -5.46
CA GLU A 61 -4.83 13.62 -5.95
C GLU A 61 -5.45 12.25 -5.62
N PRO A 62 -6.79 12.14 -5.54
CA PRO A 62 -7.46 10.89 -5.16
C PRO A 62 -7.15 9.68 -6.04
N ARG A 63 -6.60 9.86 -7.25
CA ARG A 63 -6.31 8.77 -8.20
C ARG A 63 -4.83 8.70 -8.60
N THR A 64 -4.00 9.59 -8.07
CA THR A 64 -2.58 9.71 -8.43
C THR A 64 -1.73 9.39 -7.21
N VAL A 65 -0.78 8.49 -7.35
CA VAL A 65 0.26 8.23 -6.34
C VAL A 65 1.61 8.61 -6.91
N ILE A 66 2.33 9.44 -6.17
CA ILE A 66 3.73 9.74 -6.42
C ILE A 66 4.55 8.81 -5.53
N ILE A 67 5.42 8.03 -6.17
CA ILE A 67 6.36 7.11 -5.54
C ILE A 67 7.75 7.70 -5.72
N SER A 68 8.35 8.10 -4.61
CA SER A 68 9.67 8.72 -4.56
C SER A 68 10.69 7.70 -4.06
N PRO A 69 11.44 7.03 -4.94
CA PRO A 69 12.45 6.05 -4.53
C PRO A 69 13.58 6.73 -3.76
N TYR A 70 14.04 6.08 -2.70
CA TYR A 70 15.19 6.58 -1.93
C TYR A 70 16.50 6.39 -2.69
N ASP A 71 16.59 5.33 -3.50
CA ASP A 71 17.69 5.06 -4.41
C ASP A 71 17.19 5.03 -5.86
N GLN A 72 17.84 5.79 -6.73
CA GLN A 72 17.53 5.84 -8.16
C GLN A 72 17.93 4.54 -8.88
N GLY A 73 18.89 3.78 -8.35
CA GLY A 73 19.23 2.45 -8.86
C GLY A 73 18.09 1.44 -8.72
N ALA A 74 17.26 1.59 -7.67
CA ALA A 74 16.09 0.75 -7.44
C ALA A 74 14.89 1.08 -8.35
N LYS A 75 14.91 2.22 -9.05
CA LYS A 75 13.74 2.74 -9.79
C LYS A 75 13.21 1.75 -10.82
N GLY A 76 14.09 1.15 -11.62
CA GLY A 76 13.69 0.19 -12.65
C GLY A 76 13.07 -1.08 -12.06
N ALA A 77 13.58 -1.56 -10.92
CA ALA A 77 13.01 -2.70 -10.22
C ALA A 77 11.63 -2.38 -9.64
N ILE A 78 11.46 -1.18 -9.07
CA ILE A 78 10.18 -0.68 -8.54
C ILE A 78 9.15 -0.54 -9.66
N GLU A 79 9.52 0.06 -10.80
CA GLU A 79 8.65 0.22 -11.96
C GLU A 79 8.14 -1.14 -12.47
N LYS A 80 9.06 -2.11 -12.60
CA LYS A 80 8.74 -3.47 -13.02
C LYS A 80 7.80 -4.16 -12.02
N ALA A 81 8.11 -4.09 -10.73
CA ALA A 81 7.30 -4.70 -9.68
C ALA A 81 5.87 -4.14 -9.63
N ILE A 82 5.70 -2.83 -9.85
CA ILE A 82 4.37 -2.20 -9.92
C ILE A 82 3.61 -2.68 -11.17
N ARG A 83 4.28 -2.73 -12.33
CA ARG A 83 3.65 -3.17 -13.60
C ARG A 83 3.23 -4.65 -13.56
N GLU A 84 4.03 -5.50 -12.92
CA GLU A 84 3.75 -6.94 -12.77
C GLU A 84 2.78 -7.24 -11.62
N SER A 85 2.45 -6.25 -10.79
CA SER A 85 1.54 -6.44 -9.67
C SER A 85 0.08 -6.64 -10.11
N HIS A 86 -0.72 -7.21 -9.21
CA HIS A 86 -2.17 -7.36 -9.36
C HIS A 86 -2.94 -6.02 -9.32
N LEU A 87 -2.26 -4.87 -9.29
CA LEU A 87 -2.89 -3.55 -9.39
C LEU A 87 -3.31 -3.21 -10.82
N GLY A 88 -2.66 -3.78 -11.85
CA GLY A 88 -3.00 -3.49 -13.25
C GLY A 88 -2.78 -2.02 -13.62
N VAL A 89 -1.85 -1.34 -12.95
CA VAL A 89 -1.52 0.07 -13.14
C VAL A 89 -0.19 0.21 -13.89
N ASN A 90 -0.10 1.23 -14.73
CA ASN A 90 1.15 1.56 -15.43
C ASN A 90 1.80 2.78 -14.76
N PRO A 91 2.98 2.64 -14.15
CA PRO A 91 3.76 3.77 -13.67
C PRO A 91 4.34 4.59 -14.83
N SER A 92 4.26 5.91 -14.72
CA SER A 92 4.94 6.89 -15.58
C SER A 92 6.19 7.42 -14.88
N ASP A 93 7.29 7.57 -15.61
CA ASP A 93 8.56 8.07 -15.07
C ASP A 93 8.70 9.59 -15.28
N ASP A 94 8.73 10.36 -14.19
CA ASP A 94 9.02 11.81 -14.18
C ASP A 94 10.50 12.09 -13.86
N GLY A 95 11.38 11.11 -14.07
CA GLY A 95 12.82 11.21 -13.87
C GLY A 95 13.24 10.86 -12.46
N LYS A 96 12.86 11.69 -11.47
CA LYS A 96 13.18 11.48 -10.04
C LYS A 96 12.13 10.67 -9.28
N VAL A 97 10.88 10.71 -9.76
CA VAL A 97 9.72 10.10 -9.10
C VAL A 97 8.93 9.28 -10.13
N LEU A 98 8.26 8.25 -9.65
CA LEU A 98 7.33 7.43 -10.43
C LEU A 98 5.90 7.89 -10.11
N ARG A 99 5.10 8.15 -11.14
CA ARG A 99 3.69 8.53 -11.00
C ARG A 99 2.79 7.36 -11.40
N VAL A 100 1.88 6.97 -10.53
CA VAL A 100 0.93 5.88 -10.77
C VAL A 100 -0.48 6.45 -10.78
N ASN A 101 -1.18 6.29 -11.90
CA ASN A 101 -2.57 6.68 -12.04
C ASN A 101 -3.46 5.44 -11.97
N LEU A 102 -4.44 5.41 -11.07
CA LEU A 102 -5.40 4.32 -10.98
C LEU A 102 -6.47 4.42 -12.10
N PRO A 103 -6.82 3.30 -12.76
CA PRO A 103 -7.90 3.24 -13.77
C PRO A 103 -9.29 3.49 -13.19
N GLU A 104 -10.31 3.62 -14.06
CA GLU A 104 -11.72 3.84 -13.71
C GLU A 104 -12.32 2.75 -12.83
#